data_AF-A0AA86V2U9-F1
#
_entry.id   AF-A0AA86V2U9-F1
#
_cell.length_a   1.000
_cell.length_b   1.000
_cell.length_c   1.000
_cell.angle_alpha   90.00
_cell.angle_beta   90.00
_cell.angle_gamma   90.00
#
_symmetry.space_group_name_H-M   'P 1'
#
loop_
_entity.id
_entity.type
_entity.pdbx_description
1 polymer ?
#
loop_
_entity_poly.entity_id
_entity_poly.type
_entity_poly.pdbx_seq_one_letter_code
_entity_poly.pdbx_strand_id
1 'polypeptide(L)'
;MREEADAAADENGEWLIAYVNFHLLIICRGSQEQQSQDGTSQSQSWYPPSVVSSPSSSRPVTPSGSSSSLSHRPSSHVPPSEAAGVIAVLKDKSVDELRKLLSDKDAYQQFLHSLDQVKIQTNLKDELCKENVQLAEENLQKEPRIMELRNQCRIIRTTELAAAKEKLNELEKQKEEMLKLNSPASLIQRIQESANKTEEESDNLHQHFLDREIDLGAFLQKYKKLRTTYHRKTLIHLAAKTSTI
;
A
#
# COMPACT_ATOMS: atom_id res chain seq x y z
N MET A 1 4.51 9.96 8.92
CA MET A 1 3.14 9.64 8.44
C MET A 1 3.07 8.91 7.10
N ARG A 2 3.30 9.52 5.92
CA ARG A 2 3.11 8.77 4.64
C ARG A 2 4.24 7.77 4.34
N GLU A 3 5.47 8.14 4.68
CA GLU A 3 6.67 7.29 4.57
C GLU A 3 6.67 6.14 5.60
N GLU A 4 6.07 6.39 6.75
CA GLU A 4 5.90 5.45 7.87
C GLU A 4 4.80 4.42 7.59
N ALA A 5 3.78 4.80 6.83
CA ALA A 5 2.74 3.89 6.35
C ALA A 5 3.24 2.94 5.25
N ASP A 6 4.14 3.40 4.37
CA ASP A 6 4.76 2.56 3.33
C ASP A 6 5.76 1.57 3.95
N ALA A 7 6.52 1.97 4.97
CA ALA A 7 7.40 1.07 5.73
C ALA A 7 6.60 -0.03 6.48
N ALA A 8 5.48 0.33 7.10
CA ALA A 8 4.60 -0.62 7.77
C ALA A 8 3.93 -1.61 6.79
N ALA A 9 3.69 -1.21 5.53
CA ALA A 9 3.10 -2.09 4.53
C ALA A 9 4.07 -3.18 4.03
N ASP A 10 5.36 -2.86 3.92
CA ASP A 10 6.40 -3.82 3.54
C ASP A 10 6.60 -4.89 4.63
N GLU A 11 6.63 -4.49 5.91
CA GLU A 11 6.75 -5.44 7.04
C GLU A 11 5.54 -6.39 7.11
N ASN A 12 4.32 -5.88 6.96
CA ASN A 12 3.10 -6.70 7.03
C ASN A 12 2.99 -7.75 5.90
N GLY A 13 3.59 -7.48 4.74
CA GLY A 13 3.61 -8.41 3.61
C GLY A 13 4.57 -9.58 3.80
N GLU A 14 5.71 -9.36 4.46
CA GLU A 14 6.69 -10.41 4.75
C GLU A 14 6.16 -11.39 5.80
N TRP A 15 5.46 -10.90 6.83
CA TRP A 15 4.81 -11.76 7.83
C TRP A 15 3.75 -12.68 7.24
N LEU A 16 2.96 -12.21 6.26
CA LEU A 16 1.93 -13.05 5.63
C LEU A 16 2.52 -14.19 4.80
N ILE A 17 3.57 -13.91 4.03
CA ILE A 17 4.25 -14.94 3.21
C ILE A 17 4.98 -15.94 4.12
N ALA A 18 5.71 -15.45 5.12
CA ALA A 18 6.38 -16.31 6.11
C ALA A 18 5.39 -17.14 6.93
N TYR A 19 4.25 -16.56 7.34
CA TYR A 19 3.20 -17.25 8.10
C TYR A 19 2.53 -18.35 7.28
N VAL A 20 2.19 -18.07 6.01
CA VAL A 20 1.63 -19.07 5.09
C VAL A 20 2.63 -20.20 4.88
N ASN A 21 3.88 -19.89 4.53
CA ASN A 21 4.92 -20.92 4.33
C ASN A 21 5.22 -21.73 5.61
N PHE A 22 5.23 -21.10 6.79
CA PHE A 22 5.44 -21.78 8.08
C PHE A 22 4.28 -22.72 8.43
N HIS A 23 3.03 -22.28 8.25
CA HIS A 23 1.86 -23.11 8.47
C HIS A 23 1.77 -24.27 7.47
N LEU A 24 2.18 -24.05 6.21
CA LEU A 24 2.29 -25.09 5.18
C LEU A 24 3.35 -26.14 5.54
N LEU A 25 4.50 -25.73 6.06
CA LEU A 25 5.55 -26.66 6.49
C LEU A 25 5.11 -27.54 7.67
N ILE A 26 4.33 -26.99 8.61
CA ILE A 26 3.81 -27.74 9.76
C ILE A 26 2.83 -28.84 9.32
N ILE A 27 1.97 -28.55 8.34
CA ILE A 27 1.00 -29.53 7.80
C ILE A 27 1.73 -30.72 7.16
N CYS A 28 2.83 -30.48 6.45
CA CYS A 28 3.64 -31.55 5.85
C CYS A 28 4.55 -32.26 6.87
N ARG A 29 5.11 -31.54 7.85
CA ARG A 29 6.05 -32.08 8.86
C ARG A 29 5.39 -32.94 9.93
N GLY A 30 4.11 -32.73 10.22
CA GLY A 30 3.31 -33.68 11.02
C GLY A 30 3.25 -35.09 10.41
N SER A 31 3.60 -35.25 9.13
CA SER A 31 3.61 -36.53 8.41
C SER A 31 4.88 -37.37 8.64
N GLN A 32 5.97 -36.82 9.20
CA GLN A 32 7.23 -37.57 9.41
C GLN A 32 7.36 -38.13 10.83
N GLU A 33 6.75 -37.49 11.83
CA GLU A 33 6.86 -37.91 13.24
C GLU A 33 5.82 -38.97 13.67
N GLN A 34 4.75 -39.19 12.89
CA GLN A 34 3.74 -40.21 13.23
C GLN A 34 4.20 -41.67 13.03
N GLN A 35 5.40 -41.90 12.49
CA GLN A 35 5.99 -43.24 12.44
C GLN A 35 6.85 -43.57 13.68
N SER A 36 6.99 -42.68 14.65
CA SER A 36 7.79 -42.96 15.87
C SER A 36 7.39 -42.13 17.09
N GLN A 37 6.13 -42.16 17.55
CA GLN A 37 5.84 -41.75 18.93
C GLN A 37 4.83 -42.64 19.65
N ASP A 38 5.23 -42.89 20.89
CA ASP A 38 4.75 -43.83 21.90
C ASP A 38 3.37 -43.44 22.45
N GLY A 39 2.66 -44.41 23.03
CA GLY A 39 1.31 -44.23 23.53
C GLY A 39 1.24 -43.40 24.82
N THR A 40 0.52 -42.29 24.81
CA THR A 40 -0.33 -41.89 25.95
C THR A 40 -1.44 -40.97 25.49
N SER A 41 -2.69 -41.36 25.76
CA SER A 41 -3.89 -40.57 25.49
C SER A 41 -3.90 -39.25 26.27
N GLN A 42 -3.73 -38.12 25.61
CA GLN A 42 -4.28 -36.84 26.04
C GLN A 42 -4.76 -36.03 24.84
N SER A 43 -6.07 -35.79 24.77
CA SER A 43 -6.71 -34.91 23.79
C SER A 43 -6.20 -33.48 23.97
N GLN A 44 -5.27 -33.04 23.12
CA GLN A 44 -4.95 -31.61 22.99
C GLN A 44 -5.79 -31.01 21.85
N SER A 45 -6.75 -30.18 22.24
CA SER A 45 -7.57 -29.37 21.34
C SER A 45 -6.72 -28.26 20.71
N TRP A 46 -6.62 -28.26 19.38
CA TRP A 46 -5.84 -27.31 18.58
C TRP A 46 -6.56 -25.97 18.27
N TYR A 47 -7.40 -25.47 19.18
CA TYR A 47 -8.07 -24.17 18.98
C TYR A 47 -7.95 -23.28 20.23
N PRO A 48 -7.50 -22.02 20.08
CA PRO A 48 -7.50 -21.05 21.18
C PRO A 48 -8.92 -20.50 21.44
N PRO A 49 -9.25 -20.04 22.67
CA PRO A 49 -10.58 -19.57 23.02
C PRO A 49 -10.84 -18.18 22.44
N SER A 50 -11.99 -17.98 21.81
CA SER A 50 -12.39 -16.68 21.28
C SER A 50 -12.80 -15.72 22.40
N VAL A 51 -12.14 -14.56 22.47
CA VAL A 51 -12.58 -13.43 23.29
C VAL A 51 -13.57 -12.56 22.54
N VAL A 52 -14.68 -12.25 23.20
CA VAL A 52 -15.72 -11.32 22.79
C VAL A 52 -15.31 -9.88 23.12
N SER A 53 -15.43 -8.94 22.19
CA SER A 53 -15.79 -7.52 22.38
C SER A 53 -16.03 -6.81 21.04
N SER A 54 -17.17 -6.10 20.95
CA SER A 54 -17.76 -5.39 19.79
C SER A 54 -17.24 -3.93 19.64
N PRO A 55 -17.85 -3.02 18.84
CA PRO A 55 -18.21 -3.03 17.39
C PRO A 55 -17.74 -1.74 16.65
N SER A 56 -17.46 -1.79 15.33
CA SER A 56 -17.82 -0.68 14.42
C SER A 56 -17.56 -0.99 12.93
N SER A 57 -18.45 -0.45 12.08
CA SER A 57 -18.26 -0.09 10.67
C SER A 57 -18.52 -1.11 9.55
N SER A 58 -19.80 -1.17 9.13
CA SER A 58 -20.32 -0.86 7.79
C SER A 58 -19.78 -1.55 6.51
N ARG A 59 -20.66 -2.38 5.91
CA ARG A 59 -20.91 -2.74 4.47
C ARG A 59 -20.45 -4.14 4.00
N PRO A 60 -21.05 -4.72 2.92
CA PRO A 60 -22.45 -4.72 2.46
C PRO A 60 -23.05 -6.15 2.35
N VAL A 61 -24.37 -6.22 2.18
CA VAL A 61 -25.22 -7.43 2.10
C VAL A 61 -25.03 -8.20 0.80
N THR A 62 -24.90 -9.53 0.89
CA THR A 62 -25.17 -10.51 -0.19
C THR A 62 -26.33 -11.43 0.24
N PRO A 63 -27.15 -11.93 -0.71
CA PRO A 63 -28.47 -12.49 -0.39
C PRO A 63 -28.42 -13.92 0.17
N SER A 64 -29.38 -14.19 1.06
CA SER A 64 -29.60 -15.41 1.82
C SER A 64 -29.57 -16.71 1.02
N GLY A 65 -28.73 -17.64 1.46
CA GLY A 65 -28.92 -19.08 1.32
C GLY A 65 -29.02 -19.69 2.71
N SER A 66 -30.20 -20.13 3.10
CA SER A 66 -30.46 -20.76 4.39
C SER A 66 -29.63 -22.03 4.56
N SER A 67 -28.76 -22.08 5.58
CA SER A 67 -28.45 -23.36 6.24
C SER A 67 -27.95 -23.12 7.66
N SER A 68 -28.65 -23.79 8.56
CA SER A 68 -28.46 -23.91 9.99
C SER A 68 -27.00 -24.09 10.42
N SER A 69 -26.60 -23.30 11.41
CA SER A 69 -25.48 -23.58 12.30
C SER A 69 -25.61 -24.97 12.92
N LEU A 70 -24.84 -25.94 12.42
CA LEU A 70 -24.61 -27.20 13.10
C LEU A 70 -23.16 -27.20 13.58
N SER A 71 -22.99 -26.89 14.87
CA SER A 71 -21.77 -27.17 15.60
C SER A 71 -21.53 -28.69 15.59
N HIS A 72 -20.73 -29.17 14.65
CA HIS A 72 -20.28 -30.57 14.65
C HIS A 72 -19.00 -30.69 15.45
N ARG A 73 -19.16 -31.13 16.70
CA ARG A 73 -18.19 -31.94 17.44
C ARG A 73 -17.59 -32.99 16.49
N PRO A 74 -16.27 -33.25 16.47
CA PRO A 74 -15.71 -34.32 15.66
C PRO A 74 -16.21 -35.65 16.23
N SER A 75 -17.25 -36.19 15.62
CA SER A 75 -17.79 -37.50 15.95
C SER A 75 -16.89 -38.53 15.28
N SER A 76 -16.22 -39.36 16.08
CA SER A 76 -15.39 -40.50 15.65
C SER A 76 -16.21 -41.65 15.06
N HIS A 77 -17.30 -41.34 14.37
CA HIS A 77 -18.15 -42.31 13.69
C HIS A 77 -17.61 -42.56 12.28
N VAL A 78 -16.92 -43.70 12.12
CA VAL A 78 -16.75 -44.29 10.80
C VAL A 78 -18.16 -44.57 10.25
N PRO A 79 -18.50 -44.12 9.03
CA PRO A 79 -19.80 -44.40 8.42
C PRO A 79 -20.11 -45.91 8.51
N PRO A 80 -21.35 -46.32 8.85
CA PRO A 80 -21.70 -47.74 8.99
C PRO A 80 -21.32 -48.58 7.76
N SER A 81 -21.35 -47.97 6.56
CA SER A 81 -20.94 -48.60 5.30
C SER A 81 -19.44 -48.90 5.22
N GLU A 82 -18.59 -48.01 5.72
CA GLU A 82 -17.12 -48.21 5.75
C GLU A 82 -16.74 -49.25 6.81
N ALA A 83 -17.36 -49.20 7.98
CA ALA A 83 -17.17 -50.18 9.05
C ALA A 83 -17.62 -51.59 8.61
N ALA A 84 -18.73 -51.70 7.87
CA ALA A 84 -19.20 -52.97 7.32
C ALA A 84 -18.20 -53.61 6.34
N GLY A 85 -17.52 -52.79 5.51
CA GLY A 85 -16.47 -53.25 4.61
C GLY A 85 -15.27 -53.84 5.35
N VAL A 86 -14.78 -53.16 6.39
CA VAL A 86 -13.66 -53.66 7.22
C VAL A 86 -14.06 -54.96 7.96
N ILE A 87 -15.28 -55.02 8.49
CA ILE A 87 -15.80 -56.21 9.16
C ILE A 87 -15.93 -57.40 8.21
N ALA A 88 -16.31 -57.19 6.94
CA ALA A 88 -16.36 -58.26 5.94
C ALA A 88 -14.97 -58.85 5.69
N VAL A 89 -13.94 -58.01 5.50
CA VAL A 89 -12.56 -58.45 5.27
C VAL A 89 -12.00 -59.19 6.50
N LEU A 90 -12.41 -58.82 7.72
CA LEU A 90 -12.02 -59.52 8.95
C LEU A 90 -12.70 -60.89 9.10
N LYS A 91 -13.94 -61.04 8.60
CA LYS A 91 -14.69 -62.30 8.66
C LYS A 91 -14.13 -63.38 7.74
N ASP A 92 -13.48 -62.99 6.65
CA ASP A 92 -12.87 -63.92 5.69
C ASP A 92 -11.49 -64.44 6.12
N LYS A 93 -10.97 -63.99 7.27
CA LYS A 93 -9.68 -64.45 7.84
C LYS A 93 -9.84 -65.67 8.73
N SER A 94 -8.83 -66.53 8.74
CA SER A 94 -8.76 -67.68 9.64
C SER A 94 -8.50 -67.26 11.10
N VAL A 95 -8.82 -68.15 12.05
CA VAL A 95 -8.62 -67.90 13.48
C VAL A 95 -7.14 -67.66 13.82
N ASP A 96 -6.22 -68.37 13.15
CA ASP A 96 -4.79 -68.21 13.36
C ASP A 96 -4.28 -66.85 12.83
N GLU A 97 -4.82 -66.39 11.69
CA GLU A 97 -4.54 -65.05 11.17
C GLU A 97 -5.09 -63.96 12.10
N LEU A 98 -6.31 -64.11 12.63
CA LEU A 98 -6.89 -63.16 13.57
C LEU A 98 -6.10 -63.10 14.89
N ARG A 99 -5.64 -64.25 15.41
CA ARG A 99 -4.75 -64.30 16.59
C ARG A 99 -3.42 -63.63 16.31
N LYS A 100 -2.88 -63.80 15.10
CA LYS A 100 -1.67 -63.11 14.66
C LYS A 100 -1.90 -61.60 14.59
N LEU A 101 -2.99 -61.13 13.98
CA LEU A 101 -3.35 -59.71 13.93
C LEU A 101 -3.51 -59.09 15.33
N LEU A 102 -3.97 -59.85 16.33
CA LEU A 102 -4.10 -59.38 17.71
C LEU A 102 -2.78 -59.33 18.49
N SER A 103 -1.81 -60.16 18.11
CA SER A 103 -0.57 -60.35 18.89
C SER A 103 0.65 -59.69 18.26
N ASP A 104 0.65 -59.51 16.94
CA ASP A 104 1.74 -58.96 16.14
C ASP A 104 1.33 -57.58 15.59
N LYS A 105 1.99 -56.54 16.10
CA LYS A 105 1.75 -55.14 15.73
C LYS A 105 2.04 -54.88 14.26
N ASP A 106 3.06 -55.52 13.69
CA ASP A 106 3.44 -55.32 12.30
C ASP A 106 2.44 -56.01 11.38
N ALA A 107 1.94 -57.20 11.75
CA ALA A 107 0.86 -57.86 11.03
C ALA A 107 -0.44 -57.04 11.05
N TYR A 108 -0.76 -56.40 12.17
CA TYR A 108 -1.90 -55.49 12.28
C TYR A 108 -1.74 -54.25 11.40
N GLN A 109 -0.56 -53.62 11.42
CA GLN A 109 -0.29 -52.43 10.61
C GLN A 109 -0.31 -52.75 9.11
N GLN A 110 0.26 -53.89 8.70
CA GLN A 110 0.19 -54.37 7.31
C GLN A 110 -1.26 -54.63 6.88
N PHE A 111 -2.09 -55.18 7.77
CA PHE A 111 -3.52 -55.34 7.52
C PHE A 111 -4.22 -53.99 7.31
N LEU A 112 -3.96 -52.99 8.16
CA LEU A 112 -4.53 -51.65 7.98
C LEU A 112 -4.13 -51.03 6.64
N HIS A 113 -2.85 -51.11 6.26
CA HIS A 113 -2.37 -50.63 4.95
C HIS A 113 -2.94 -51.41 3.75
N SER A 114 -3.43 -52.63 3.99
CA SER A 114 -4.12 -53.42 2.96
C SER A 114 -5.56 -52.97 2.70
N LEU A 115 -6.19 -52.27 3.66
CA LEU A 115 -7.57 -51.78 3.53
C LEU A 115 -7.64 -50.63 2.51
N ASP A 116 -8.60 -50.71 1.59
CA ASP A 116 -8.77 -49.70 0.55
C ASP A 116 -9.07 -48.32 1.12
N GLN A 117 -9.82 -48.23 2.22
CA GLN A 117 -10.06 -46.96 2.91
C GLN A 117 -8.77 -46.27 3.36
N VAL A 118 -7.80 -47.03 3.89
CA VAL A 118 -6.51 -46.50 4.35
C VAL A 118 -5.64 -46.12 3.16
N LYS A 119 -5.66 -46.91 2.08
CA LYS A 119 -4.95 -46.56 0.83
C LYS A 119 -5.50 -45.29 0.20
N ILE A 120 -6.82 -45.12 0.14
CA ILE A 120 -7.47 -43.92 -0.41
C ILE A 120 -7.09 -42.69 0.41
N GLN A 121 -7.18 -42.77 1.74
CA GLN A 121 -6.79 -41.65 2.62
C GLN A 121 -5.30 -41.32 2.51
N THR A 122 -4.43 -42.33 2.44
CA THR A 122 -2.99 -42.14 2.29
C THR A 122 -2.67 -41.46 0.95
N ASN A 123 -3.28 -41.94 -0.14
CA ASN A 123 -3.10 -41.35 -1.46
C ASN A 123 -3.58 -39.88 -1.51
N LEU A 124 -4.78 -39.60 -0.99
CA LEU A 124 -5.32 -38.24 -0.93
C LEU A 124 -4.41 -37.30 -0.13
N LYS A 125 -3.86 -37.78 0.99
CA LYS A 125 -2.88 -37.02 1.79
C LYS A 125 -1.61 -36.75 0.99
N ASP A 126 -1.09 -37.74 0.27
CA ASP A 126 0.13 -37.60 -0.51
C ASP A 126 -0.04 -36.64 -1.69
N GLU A 127 -1.17 -36.70 -2.40
CA GLU A 127 -1.50 -35.74 -3.46
C GLU A 127 -1.64 -34.32 -2.91
N LEU A 128 -2.35 -34.15 -1.79
CA LEU A 128 -2.46 -32.83 -1.13
C LEU A 128 -1.09 -32.29 -0.70
N CYS A 129 -0.20 -33.15 -0.21
CA CYS A 129 1.16 -32.76 0.15
C CYS A 129 1.95 -32.29 -1.08
N LYS A 130 1.87 -33.04 -2.19
CA LYS A 130 2.53 -32.67 -3.46
C LYS A 130 2.04 -31.33 -3.99
N GLU A 131 0.72 -31.14 -4.05
CA GLU A 131 0.12 -29.88 -4.51
C GLU A 131 0.55 -28.70 -3.63
N ASN A 132 0.59 -28.88 -2.31
CA ASN A 132 1.05 -27.84 -1.39
C ASN A 132 2.52 -27.49 -1.57
N VAL A 133 3.39 -28.49 -1.73
CA VAL A 133 4.82 -28.27 -2.00
C VAL A 133 4.99 -27.52 -3.32
N GLN A 134 4.28 -27.93 -4.37
CA GLN A 134 4.31 -27.24 -5.66
C GLN A 134 3.87 -25.77 -5.53
N LEU A 135 2.78 -25.50 -4.82
CA LEU A 135 2.32 -24.13 -4.58
C LEU A 135 3.34 -23.30 -3.79
N ALA A 136 3.98 -23.88 -2.79
CA ALA A 136 5.04 -23.22 -2.02
C ALA A 136 6.24 -22.87 -2.91
N GLU A 137 6.66 -23.79 -3.77
CA GLU A 137 7.73 -23.55 -4.75
C GLU A 137 7.35 -22.45 -5.75
N GLU A 138 6.13 -22.48 -6.29
CA GLU A 138 5.63 -21.45 -7.21
C GLU A 138 5.54 -20.06 -6.54
N ASN A 139 5.21 -20.01 -5.24
CA ASN A 139 5.20 -18.77 -4.48
C ASN A 139 6.62 -18.24 -4.27
N LEU A 140 7.55 -19.11 -3.86
CA LEU A 140 8.96 -18.75 -3.68
C LEU A 140 9.58 -18.23 -4.99
N GLN A 141 9.21 -18.81 -6.13
CA GLN A 141 9.64 -18.33 -7.45
C GLN A 141 9.11 -16.93 -7.80
N LYS A 142 7.99 -16.49 -7.22
CA LYS A 142 7.42 -15.15 -7.45
C LYS A 142 8.05 -14.09 -6.53
N GLU A 143 8.65 -14.48 -5.40
CA GLU A 143 9.26 -13.55 -4.45
C GLU A 143 10.31 -12.60 -5.08
N PRO A 144 11.26 -13.06 -5.93
CA PRO A 144 12.22 -12.17 -6.56
C PRO A 144 11.56 -11.11 -7.44
N ARG A 145 10.48 -11.47 -8.14
CA ARG A 145 9.74 -10.53 -8.99
C ARG A 145 8.99 -9.49 -8.18
N ILE A 146 8.39 -9.89 -7.05
CA ILE A 146 7.72 -8.98 -6.13
C ILE A 146 8.73 -8.00 -5.53
N MET A 147 9.88 -8.50 -5.08
CA MET A 147 10.96 -7.68 -4.52
C MET A 147 11.48 -6.66 -5.53
N GLU A 148 11.71 -7.07 -6.78
CA GLU A 148 12.16 -6.17 -7.84
C GLU A 148 11.13 -5.06 -8.11
N LEU A 149 9.85 -5.40 -8.23
CA LEU A 149 8.79 -4.42 -8.43
C LEU A 149 8.69 -3.43 -7.26
N ARG A 150 8.80 -3.91 -6.01
CA ARG A 150 8.84 -3.03 -4.82
C ARG A 150 10.03 -2.08 -4.87
N ASN A 151 11.21 -2.58 -5.23
CA ASN A 151 12.41 -1.77 -5.37
C ASN A 151 12.24 -0.68 -6.46
N GLN A 152 11.70 -1.05 -7.63
CA GLN A 152 11.41 -0.09 -8.71
C GLN A 152 10.43 0.99 -8.25
N CYS A 153 9.34 0.62 -7.57
CA CYS A 153 8.38 1.59 -7.03
C CYS A 153 9.04 2.52 -6.00
N ARG A 154 9.92 2.00 -5.15
CA ARG A 154 10.67 2.81 -4.19
C ARG A 154 11.60 3.80 -4.88
N ILE A 155 12.32 3.37 -5.93
CA ILE A 155 13.19 4.26 -6.72
C ILE A 155 12.34 5.37 -7.34
N ILE A 156 11.27 5.05 -8.09
CA ILE A 156 10.41 6.03 -8.74
C ILE A 156 9.85 7.05 -7.73
N ARG A 157 9.43 6.59 -6.55
CA ARG A 157 8.92 7.49 -5.49
C ARG A 157 9.98 8.43 -4.93
N THR A 158 11.21 7.93 -4.73
CA THR A 158 12.28 8.68 -4.06
C THR A 158 13.09 9.56 -5.02
N THR A 159 13.14 9.22 -6.30
CA THR A 159 13.88 9.99 -7.31
C THR A 159 12.95 10.81 -8.16
N GLU A 160 12.16 10.18 -9.04
CA GLU A 160 11.38 10.83 -10.08
C GLU A 160 10.23 11.66 -9.49
N LEU A 161 9.45 11.06 -8.60
CA LEU A 161 8.30 11.75 -7.99
C LEU A 161 8.75 12.88 -7.08
N ALA A 162 9.82 12.69 -6.32
CA ALA A 162 10.39 13.73 -5.46
C ALA A 162 10.88 14.92 -6.30
N ALA A 163 11.68 14.67 -7.35
CA ALA A 163 12.19 15.71 -8.25
C ALA A 163 11.07 16.46 -8.99
N ALA A 164 10.03 15.74 -9.44
CA ALA A 164 8.88 16.36 -10.09
C ALA A 164 8.11 17.30 -9.13
N LYS A 165 7.95 16.90 -7.87
CA LYS A 165 7.32 17.74 -6.83
C LYS A 165 8.15 18.97 -6.48
N GLU A 166 9.46 18.81 -6.35
CA GLU A 166 10.36 19.95 -6.12
C GLU A 166 10.25 20.97 -7.27
N LYS A 167 10.30 20.49 -8.52
CA LYS A 167 10.13 21.35 -9.70
C LYS A 167 8.77 22.04 -9.74
N LEU A 168 7.69 21.34 -9.37
CA LEU A 168 6.36 21.93 -9.28
C LEU A 168 6.35 23.07 -8.25
N ASN A 169 6.85 22.81 -7.04
CA ASN A 169 6.88 23.81 -5.97
C ASN A 169 7.70 25.05 -6.36
N GLU A 170 8.83 24.86 -7.04
CA GLU A 170 9.65 25.96 -7.53
C GLU A 170 8.90 26.81 -8.58
N LEU A 171 8.21 26.17 -9.52
CA LEU A 171 7.39 26.88 -10.51
C LEU A 171 6.20 27.62 -9.89
N GLU A 172 5.56 27.02 -8.88
CA GLU A 172 4.47 27.67 -8.14
C GLU A 172 4.97 28.90 -7.39
N LYS A 173 6.15 28.82 -6.76
CA LYS A 173 6.79 29.96 -6.11
C LYS A 173 7.12 31.07 -7.11
N GLN A 174 7.73 30.75 -8.25
CA GLN A 174 8.02 31.72 -9.31
C GLN A 174 6.74 32.38 -9.84
N LYS A 175 5.67 31.60 -10.02
CA LYS A 175 4.36 32.13 -10.40
C LYS A 175 3.82 33.08 -9.35
N GLU A 176 3.89 32.73 -8.06
CA GLU A 176 3.41 33.58 -6.97
C GLU A 176 4.19 34.89 -6.89
N GLU A 177 5.51 34.85 -7.01
CA GLU A 177 6.38 36.04 -7.06
C GLU A 177 6.02 36.94 -8.26
N MET A 178 5.85 36.35 -9.44
CA MET A 178 5.43 37.08 -10.64
C MET A 178 4.04 37.70 -10.49
N LEU A 179 3.09 37.00 -9.85
CA LEU A 179 1.76 37.54 -9.56
C LEU A 179 1.80 38.67 -8.54
N LYS A 180 2.67 38.59 -7.52
CA LYS A 180 2.89 39.67 -6.55
C LYS A 180 3.42 40.92 -7.25
N LEU A 181 4.44 40.76 -8.09
CA LEU A 181 5.07 41.86 -8.86
C LEU A 181 4.15 42.44 -9.94
N ASN A 182 3.24 41.65 -10.50
CA ASN A 182 2.28 42.11 -11.51
C ASN A 182 0.87 42.29 -10.96
N SER A 183 0.74 42.35 -9.63
CA SER A 183 -0.54 42.68 -9.00
C SER A 183 -0.96 44.10 -9.44
N PRO A 184 -2.28 44.35 -9.62
CA PRO A 184 -2.77 45.67 -10.00
C PRO A 184 -2.22 46.79 -9.08
N ALA A 185 -2.17 46.53 -7.77
CA ALA A 185 -1.61 47.45 -6.79
C ALA A 185 -0.11 47.74 -7.03
N SER A 186 0.73 46.71 -7.26
CA SER A 186 2.16 46.89 -7.54
C SER A 186 2.39 47.65 -8.85
N LEU A 187 1.59 47.38 -9.89
CA LEU A 187 1.69 48.09 -11.17
C LEU A 187 1.29 49.56 -11.03
N ILE A 188 0.19 49.85 -10.34
CA ILE A 188 -0.26 51.22 -10.03
C ILE A 188 0.81 51.97 -9.24
N GLN A 189 1.37 51.34 -8.20
CA GLN A 189 2.45 51.91 -7.40
C GLN A 189 3.67 52.24 -8.27
N ARG A 190 4.09 51.34 -9.15
CA ARG A 190 5.24 51.56 -10.05
C ARG A 190 5.01 52.73 -11.02
N ILE A 191 3.77 52.92 -11.49
CA ILE A 191 3.41 54.09 -12.30
C ILE A 191 3.54 55.36 -11.47
N GLN A 192 3.07 55.37 -10.22
CA GLN A 192 3.19 56.53 -9.33
C GLN A 192 4.66 56.86 -9.02
N GLU A 193 5.47 55.87 -8.66
CA GLU A 193 6.91 56.05 -8.43
C GLU A 193 7.62 56.60 -9.68
N SER A 194 7.26 56.09 -10.86
CA SER A 194 7.78 56.59 -12.14
C SER A 194 7.35 58.03 -12.44
N ALA A 195 6.16 58.46 -11.98
CA ALA A 195 5.71 59.84 -12.09
C ALA A 195 6.51 60.75 -11.14
N ASN A 196 6.62 60.36 -9.86
CA ASN A 196 7.41 61.08 -8.85
C ASN A 196 8.86 61.27 -9.29
N LYS A 197 9.48 60.23 -9.85
CA LYS A 197 10.85 60.32 -10.38
C LYS A 197 10.97 61.34 -11.52
N THR A 198 9.99 61.41 -12.41
CA THR A 198 10.01 62.42 -13.50
C THR A 198 9.79 63.84 -12.96
N GLU A 199 9.05 63.99 -11.86
CA GLU A 199 8.93 65.29 -11.17
C GLU A 199 10.27 65.69 -10.54
N GLU A 200 10.94 64.78 -9.85
CA GLU A 200 12.26 65.01 -9.27
C GLU A 200 13.31 65.35 -10.35
N GLU A 201 13.29 64.65 -11.49
CA GLU A 201 14.13 64.99 -12.66
C GLU A 201 13.83 66.41 -13.21
N SER A 202 12.57 66.84 -13.16
CA SER A 202 12.15 68.17 -13.57
C SER A 202 12.63 69.25 -12.59
N ASP A 203 12.60 68.97 -11.29
CA ASP A 203 13.10 69.87 -10.25
C ASP A 203 14.63 69.98 -10.29
N ASN A 204 15.33 68.85 -10.49
CA ASN A 204 16.78 68.85 -10.70
C ASN A 204 17.16 69.65 -11.96
N LEU A 205 16.42 69.47 -13.07
CA LEU A 205 16.61 70.26 -14.28
C LEU A 205 16.41 71.77 -14.02
N HIS A 206 15.46 72.12 -13.15
CA HIS A 206 15.25 73.51 -12.75
C HIS A 206 16.44 74.07 -11.96
N GLN A 207 17.03 73.30 -11.04
CA GLN A 207 18.25 73.68 -10.32
C GLN A 207 19.42 73.92 -11.28
N HIS A 208 19.68 72.99 -12.21
CA HIS A 208 20.74 73.15 -13.22
C HIS A 208 20.60 74.45 -14.05
N PHE A 209 19.37 74.91 -14.30
CA PHE A 209 19.13 76.18 -14.97
C PHE A 209 19.47 77.39 -14.08
N LEU A 210 19.12 77.33 -12.79
CA LEU A 210 19.47 78.39 -11.81
C LEU A 210 20.98 78.50 -11.61
N ASP A 211 21.67 77.36 -11.61
CA ASP A 211 23.13 77.25 -11.52
C ASP A 211 23.85 77.65 -12.82
N ARG A 212 23.09 78.03 -13.86
CA ARG A 212 23.56 78.45 -15.19
C ARG A 212 24.35 77.36 -15.93
N GLU A 213 24.14 76.09 -15.59
CA GLU A 213 24.77 74.94 -16.24
C GLU A 213 24.14 74.62 -17.61
N ILE A 214 22.91 75.06 -17.83
CA ILE A 214 22.16 74.91 -19.07
C ILE A 214 21.57 76.25 -19.53
N ASP A 215 21.50 76.47 -20.85
CA ASP A 215 20.88 77.66 -21.42
C ASP A 215 19.34 77.56 -21.43
N LEU A 216 18.68 78.72 -21.58
CA LEU A 216 17.22 78.82 -21.58
C LEU A 216 16.56 77.97 -22.67
N GLY A 217 17.15 77.89 -23.86
CA GLY A 217 16.61 77.11 -24.97
C GLY A 217 16.62 75.62 -24.65
N ALA A 218 17.75 75.10 -24.16
CA ALA A 218 17.88 73.71 -23.74
C ALA A 218 16.98 73.38 -22.55
N PHE A 219 16.87 74.28 -21.57
CA PHE A 219 15.98 74.13 -20.41
C PHE A 219 14.52 73.98 -20.85
N LEU A 220 13.99 74.91 -21.65
CA LEU A 220 12.59 74.90 -22.06
C LEU A 220 12.22 73.63 -22.83
N GLN A 221 13.10 73.16 -23.72
CA GLN A 221 12.90 71.92 -24.48
C GLN A 221 12.85 70.70 -23.55
N LYS A 222 13.82 70.54 -22.64
CA LYS A 222 13.89 69.39 -21.72
C LYS A 222 12.76 69.42 -20.69
N TYR A 223 12.48 70.59 -20.12
CA TYR A 223 11.45 70.77 -19.09
C TYR A 223 10.05 70.49 -19.65
N LYS A 224 9.73 71.02 -20.83
CA LYS A 224 8.45 70.72 -21.51
C LYS A 224 8.27 69.22 -21.73
N LYS A 225 9.33 68.52 -22.15
CA LYS A 225 9.30 67.06 -22.34
C LYS A 225 9.05 66.32 -21.03
N LEU A 226 9.81 66.63 -19.97
CA LEU A 226 9.64 66.02 -18.65
C LEU A 226 8.23 66.26 -18.08
N ARG A 227 7.73 67.49 -18.11
CA ARG A 227 6.37 67.83 -17.64
C ARG A 227 5.29 67.11 -18.43
N THR A 228 5.42 67.03 -19.75
CA THR A 228 4.47 66.27 -20.59
C THR A 228 4.44 64.79 -20.18
N THR A 229 5.61 64.18 -19.96
CA THR A 229 5.71 62.79 -19.50
C THR A 229 5.13 62.61 -18.10
N TYR A 230 5.41 63.52 -17.16
CA TYR A 230 4.87 63.51 -15.80
C TYR A 230 3.33 63.54 -15.82
N HIS A 231 2.74 64.51 -16.52
CA HIS A 231 1.28 64.64 -16.60
C HIS A 231 0.64 63.42 -17.26
N ARG A 232 1.26 62.87 -18.32
CA ARG A 232 0.79 61.63 -18.95
C ARG A 232 0.78 60.46 -17.97
N LYS A 233 1.86 60.24 -17.22
CA LYS A 233 1.94 59.17 -16.21
C LYS A 233 0.90 59.37 -15.09
N THR A 234 0.73 60.61 -14.63
CA THR A 234 -0.25 60.96 -13.58
C THR A 234 -1.69 60.69 -14.02
N LEU A 235 -2.03 61.02 -15.27
CA LEU A 235 -3.35 60.70 -15.84
C LEU A 235 -3.57 59.19 -15.93
N ILE A 236 -2.57 58.43 -16.37
CA ILE A 236 -2.64 56.96 -16.42
C ILE A 236 -2.83 56.37 -15.01
N HIS A 237 -2.08 56.86 -14.02
CA HIS A 237 -2.21 56.44 -12.63
C HIS A 237 -3.61 56.72 -12.08
N LEU A 238 -4.14 57.94 -12.31
CA LEU A 238 -5.48 58.32 -11.89
C LEU A 238 -6.53 57.39 -12.51
N ALA A 239 -6.47 57.18 -13.83
CA ALA A 239 -7.37 56.28 -14.54
C ALA A 239 -7.31 54.85 -13.98
N ALA A 240 -6.10 54.31 -13.79
CA ALA A 240 -5.89 52.97 -13.25
C ALA A 240 -6.48 52.80 -11.84
N LYS A 241 -6.32 53.80 -10.95
CA LYS A 241 -6.91 53.79 -9.60
C LYS A 241 -8.43 53.89 -9.62
N THR A 242 -9.01 54.63 -10.57
CA THR A 242 -10.47 54.75 -10.69
C THR A 242 -11.14 53.53 -11.32
N SER A 243 -10.41 52.77 -12.15
CA SER A 243 -10.93 51.55 -12.79
C SER A 243 -10.81 50.28 -11.93
N THR A 244 -10.12 50.34 -10.79
CA THR A 244 -9.98 49.22 -9.84
C THR A 244 -11.05 49.21 -8.73
N ILE A 245 -12.05 50.11 -8.82
CA ILE A 245 -13.30 50.12 -8.05
C ILE A 245 -14.39 49.47 -8.92
#